data_AF-A0A242MTR9-F1
#
_entry.id   AF-A0A242MTR9-F1
#
_cell.length_a   1.000
_cell.length_b   1.000
_cell.length_c   1.000
_cell.angle_alpha   90.00
_cell.angle_beta   90.00
_cell.angle_gamma   90.00
#
_symmetry.space_group_name_H-M   'P 1'
#
loop_
_entity.id
_entity.type
_entity.pdbx_description
1 polymer ?
#
loop_
_entity_poly.entity_id
_entity_poly.type
_entity_poly.pdbx_seq_one_letter_code
_entity_poly.pdbx_strand_id
1 'polypeptide(L)' 'MKYEEIYLKAYESVGQARKSIANYLTWYNQQRPHSSLSDKTPDEAYFAMLPAMKTAA' A
#
# COMPACT_ATOMS: atom_id res chain seq x y z
N MET A 1 -4.32 7.68 -4.40
CA MET A 1 -5.03 6.60 -5.13
C MET A 1 -5.96 7.12 -6.23
N LYS A 2 -7.14 7.72 -5.95
CA LYS A 2 -8.09 8.10 -7.02
C LYS A 2 -7.46 9.00 -8.09
N TYR A 3 -6.79 10.07 -7.67
CA TYR A 3 -6.11 11.01 -8.57
C TYR A 3 -4.75 10.53 -9.09
N GLU A 4 -4.14 9.53 -8.45
CA GLU A 4 -2.78 9.06 -8.78
C GLU A 4 -2.78 7.77 -9.62
N GLU A 5 -3.87 7.00 -9.59
CA GLU A 5 -3.98 5.68 -10.22
C GLU A 5 -5.25 5.54 -11.08
N ILE A 6 -6.41 5.91 -10.54
CA ILE A 6 -7.70 5.58 -11.16
C ILE A 6 -8.11 6.59 -12.24
N TYR A 7 -8.06 7.89 -11.94
CA TYR A 7 -8.49 8.93 -12.89
C TYR A 7 -7.50 9.19 -14.01
N LEU A 8 -6.25 8.76 -13.86
CA LEU A 8 -5.19 8.93 -14.87
C LEU A 8 -5.17 7.80 -15.91
N LYS A 9 -5.84 6.68 -15.65
CA LYS A 9 -5.73 5.47 -16.46
C LYS A 9 -7.06 5.10 -17.07
N ALA A 10 -7.04 4.89 -18.39
CA ALA A 10 -8.12 4.23 -19.10
C ALA A 10 -7.88 2.72 -19.08
N TYR A 11 -8.55 2.00 -18.18
CA TYR A 11 -8.47 0.55 -18.13
C TYR A 11 -9.33 -0.06 -19.24
N GLU A 12 -8.76 -0.97 -20.02
CA GLU A 12 -9.45 -1.72 -21.08
C GLU A 12 -10.33 -2.85 -20.52
N SER A 13 -10.02 -3.32 -19.30
CA SER A 13 -10.81 -4.35 -18.63
C SER A 13 -10.73 -4.25 -17.11
N VAL A 14 -11.69 -4.88 -16.43
CA VAL A 14 -11.67 -5.03 -14.96
C VAL A 14 -10.43 -5.80 -14.49
N GLY A 15 -9.96 -6.77 -15.28
CA GLY A 15 -8.74 -7.53 -14.98
C GLY A 15 -7.50 -6.64 -14.95
N GLN A 16 -7.36 -5.77 -15.95
CA GLN A 16 -6.28 -4.78 -16.01
C GLN A 16 -6.36 -3.79 -14.84
N ALA A 17 -7.56 -3.28 -14.55
CA ALA A 17 -7.78 -2.38 -13.41
C ALA A 17 -7.34 -3.02 -12.09
N ARG A 18 -7.75 -4.27 -11.82
CA ARG A 18 -7.35 -5.01 -10.61
C ARG A 18 -5.84 -5.15 -10.49
N LYS A 19 -5.16 -5.55 -11.56
CA LYS A 19 -3.69 -5.71 -11.56
C LYS A 19 -2.99 -4.38 -11.30
N SER A 20 -3.43 -3.31 -11.98
CA SER A 20 -2.82 -1.99 -11.83
C SER A 20 -3.02 -1.43 -10.42
N ILE A 21 -4.24 -1.52 -9.87
CA ILE A 21 -4.56 -1.09 -8.51
C ILE A 21 -3.79 -1.90 -7.47
N ALA A 22 -3.68 -3.23 -7.64
CA ALA A 22 -2.91 -4.08 -6.73
C ALA A 22 -1.43 -3.64 -6.70
N ASN A 23 -0.82 -3.44 -7.86
CA ASN A 23 0.56 -2.96 -7.95
C ASN A 23 0.74 -1.59 -7.29
N TYR A 24 -0.21 -0.67 -7.51
CA TYR A 24 -0.18 0.65 -6.88
C TYR A 24 -0.24 0.54 -5.35
N LEU A 25 -1.14 -0.30 -4.81
CA LEU A 25 -1.27 -0.49 -3.37
C LEU A 25 -0.02 -1.13 -2.76
N THR A 26 0.59 -2.10 -3.43
CA THR A 26 1.86 -2.68 -2.99
C THR A 26 2.94 -1.61 -2.87
N TRP A 27 3.11 -0.77 -3.90
CA TRP A 27 4.08 0.33 -3.84
C TRP A 27 3.75 1.35 -2.74
N TYR A 28 2.48 1.77 -2.65
CA TYR A 28 2.02 2.75 -1.66
C TYR A 28 2.30 2.27 -0.23
N ASN A 29 2.02 1.01 0.06
CA ASN A 29 2.16 0.43 1.39
C ASN A 29 3.59 0.10 1.77
N GLN A 30 4.42 -0.35 0.81
CA GLN A 30 5.74 -0.94 1.11
C GLN A 30 6.92 -0.05 0.75
N GLN A 31 6.74 0.94 -0.12
CA GLN A 31 7.87 1.68 -0.69
C GLN A 31 7.73 3.19 -0.55
N ARG A 32 6.51 3.71 -0.40
CA ARG A 32 6.29 5.16 -0.32
C ARG A 32 6.42 5.64 1.14
N PRO A 33 7.42 6.47 1.47
CA PRO A 33 7.49 7.12 2.77
C PRO A 33 6.40 8.19 2.89
N HIS A 34 5.81 8.32 4.07
CA HIS A 34 4.78 9.31 4.36
C HIS A 34 5.24 10.23 5.50
N SER A 35 5.26 11.54 5.27
CA SER A 35 5.71 12.52 6.28
C SER A 35 4.87 12.48 7.56
N SER A 36 3.57 12.22 7.45
CA SER A 36 2.68 12.00 8.61
C SER A 36 3.04 10.75 9.43
N LEU A 37 3.84 9.83 8.88
CA LEU A 37 4.34 8.62 9.52
C LEU A 37 5.83 8.73 9.87
N SER A 38 6.36 9.95 10.00
CA SER A 38 7.80 10.19 10.24
C SER A 38 8.67 9.54 9.16
N ASP A 39 8.27 9.72 7.90
CA ASP A 39 8.90 9.18 6.69
C ASP A 39 8.96 7.65 6.61
N LYS A 40 8.18 6.95 7.42
CA LYS A 40 7.94 5.50 7.29
C LYS A 40 6.90 5.19 6.23
N THR A 41 6.93 3.95 5.75
CA THR A 41 5.88 3.39 4.92
C THR A 41 4.67 2.98 5.78
N PRO A 42 3.46 2.87 5.20
CA PRO A 42 2.29 2.39 5.92
C PRO A 42 2.48 1.00 6.53
N ASP A 43 3.14 0.08 5.82
CA ASP A 43 3.43 -1.26 6.36
C ASP A 43 4.37 -1.16 7.57
N GLU A 44 5.46 -0.41 7.48
CA GLU A 44 6.38 -0.20 8.62
C GLU A 44 5.67 0.37 9.85
N ALA A 45 4.80 1.36 9.65
CA ALA A 45 4.04 1.96 10.74
C ALA A 45 3.06 0.97 11.36
N TYR A 46 2.33 0.19 10.54
CA TYR A 46 1.38 -0.80 11.01
C TYR A 46 2.06 -1.95 11.77
N PHE A 47 3.09 -2.56 11.19
CA PHE A 47 3.79 -3.69 11.81
C PHE A 47 4.53 -3.29 13.09
N ALA A 48 5.02 -2.04 13.19
CA ALA A 48 5.61 -1.53 14.43
C ALA A 48 4.59 -1.35 15.57
N MET A 49 3.30 -1.20 15.27
CA MET A 49 2.22 -1.09 16.27
C MET A 49 1.65 -2.45 16.69
N LEU A 50 1.91 -3.52 15.94
CA LEU A 50 1.40 -4.83 16.28
C LEU A 50 2.09 -5.37 17.55
N PRO A 51 1.34 -5.95 18.48
CA PRO A 51 1.94 -6.68 19.59
C PRO A 51 2.85 -7.77 19.02
N ALA A 52 4.02 -7.96 19.62
CA ALA A 52 4.85 -9.11 19.31
C ALA A 52 3.99 -10.37 19.47
N MET A 53 3.80 -11.13 18.38
CA MET A 53 3.16 -12.43 18.47
C MET A 53 3.94 -13.23 19.52
N LYS A 54 3.27 -13.62 20.60
CA LYS A 54 3.85 -14.56 21.55
C LYS A 54 4.11 -15.85 20.76
N THR A 55 5.37 -16.14 20.50
CA THR A 55 5.79 -17.46 20.04
C THR A 55 5.28 -18.46 21.06
N ALA A 56 4.42 -19.39 20.63
CA ALA A 56 4.09 -20.55 21.45
C ALA A 56 5.38 -21.35 21.65
N ALA A 57 5.75 -21.56 22.90
CA ALA A 57 6.89 -22.38 23.31
C ALA A 57 6.57 -23.88 23.21
#